data_AF-A0A354GJ92-F1
#
_entry.id   AF-A0A354GJ92-F1
#
_cell.length_a   1.000
_cell.length_b   1.000
_cell.length_c   1.000
_cell.angle_alpha   90.00
_cell.angle_beta   90.00
_cell.angle_gamma   90.00
#
_symmetry.space_group_name_H-M   'P 1'
#
loop_
_entity.id
_entity.type
_entity.pdbx_description
1 polymer ?
#
loop_
_entity_poly.entity_id
_entity_poly.type
_entity_poly.pdbx_seq_one_letter_code
_entity_poly.pdbx_strand_id
1 'polypeptide(L)'
;MNATKRNYIFDFDSTLTRVEALDVLAEITLAKNPKKDEIIEGIVNLTNLGVDGEISFTESLERRIKLLNANKSDLELLVKELRKKVSKSIERNKEFFESYSDNIYVISAGFKEFIEPIVKEYNIPGERVYANTFEFGDDGAIVGFDRDNVLSKHNGKIKCLKDLNLKGEIQVIGDGYSDYVTKEAGVADKFFAYTENVLRDKTIAKADHITPNLDEFLFINDLPRNISYPKNRIKILLLENIHEDAKKRLTEDGFSVETESKSLSENELIERIKEIHVLGIRSKTQVTKKVIEAAEKLMVVSAFCIGTKQIDLESCKEKGIAVFNAPYSNTRSVVELAIGEIIMLMRSVFQRSTEIHNGQWNKTAQGSKEVRGKKIGIVGYGNIGKQLSVLAEALGMDVYYYDVEDKLALGNATKINSLKELLNISDVVTLHIDDNSTNKNFIGREEIAHMKNGAHLVNLSRGFVVDIEALVEALESGKLAGAAVDVYPEEPRKNGDFYTKLKGLDNVILTPHVGGSTEEAQRDIADFVPSKIMAYINSGNTVDAVNFPNIRLPKHKDAHRFLHIHKNVPGVMAKINKVLAKFELNITGQYLSTDEKVGYVITDVNKEYNQEVISDLKKVEGTIRFRVLY
;
A
#
# COMPACT_ATOMS: atom_id res chain seq x y z
N MET A 1 37.73 -3.61 16.11
CA MET A 1 37.44 -2.98 17.42
C MET A 1 36.73 -4.01 18.26
N ASN A 2 37.15 -4.26 19.50
CA ASN A 2 36.43 -5.17 20.40
C ASN A 2 35.02 -4.61 20.60
N ALA A 3 34.01 -5.23 19.99
CA ALA A 3 32.62 -4.85 20.20
C ALA A 3 32.32 -5.01 21.69
N THR A 4 31.87 -3.94 22.34
CA THR A 4 31.39 -4.00 23.72
C THR A 4 30.33 -5.10 23.80
N LYS A 5 30.52 -6.09 24.68
CA LYS A 5 29.53 -7.16 24.89
C LYS A 5 28.18 -6.53 25.22
N ARG A 6 27.14 -6.88 24.46
CA ARG A 6 25.75 -6.47 24.70
C ARG A 6 24.92 -7.68 25.13
N ASN A 7 23.99 -7.47 26.05
CA ASN A 7 22.99 -8.44 26.47
C ASN A 7 21.61 -7.86 26.16
N TYR A 8 20.78 -8.64 25.47
CA TYR A 8 19.46 -8.23 24.99
C TYR A 8 18.40 -8.94 25.83
N ILE A 9 17.65 -8.16 26.59
CA ILE A 9 16.64 -8.64 27.53
C ILE A 9 15.27 -8.38 26.90
N PHE A 10 14.59 -9.45 26.49
CA PHE A 10 13.25 -9.36 25.92
C PHE A 10 12.20 -9.66 26.99
N ASP A 11 11.17 -8.82 27.06
CA ASP A 11 9.90 -9.28 27.60
C ASP A 11 9.24 -10.25 26.62
N PHE A 12 8.34 -11.09 27.13
CA PHE A 12 7.61 -12.06 26.34
C PHE A 12 6.27 -11.49 25.85
N ASP A 13 5.36 -11.26 26.80
CA ASP A 13 4.02 -10.75 26.51
C ASP A 13 4.10 -9.36 25.87
N SER A 14 3.23 -9.12 24.89
CA SER A 14 3.16 -7.85 24.14
C SER A 14 4.47 -7.39 23.46
N THR A 15 5.52 -8.22 23.46
CA THR A 15 6.83 -7.96 22.85
C THR A 15 7.26 -9.08 21.89
N LEU A 16 7.60 -10.27 22.40
CA LEU A 16 7.83 -11.46 21.57
C LEU A 16 6.51 -11.98 21.00
N THR A 17 5.42 -11.90 21.76
CA THR A 17 4.06 -12.19 21.31
C THR A 17 3.23 -10.92 21.13
N ARG A 18 2.23 -10.99 20.26
CA ARG A 18 1.29 -9.89 19.94
C ARG A 18 0.20 -9.69 20.99
N VAL A 19 0.19 -10.50 22.03
CA VAL A 19 -0.90 -10.63 23.00
C VAL A 19 -0.33 -10.94 24.38
N GLU A 20 -1.14 -10.69 25.40
CA GLU A 20 -0.95 -11.18 26.76
C GLU A 20 -1.35 -12.67 26.83
N ALA A 21 -0.44 -13.54 27.26
CA ALA A 21 -0.64 -14.99 27.24
C ALA A 21 -1.77 -15.46 28.17
N LEU A 22 -1.97 -14.82 29.33
CA LEU A 22 -3.04 -15.18 30.25
C LEU A 22 -4.43 -14.85 29.69
N ASP A 23 -4.55 -13.83 28.84
CA ASP A 23 -5.82 -13.49 28.18
C ASP A 23 -6.20 -14.58 27.17
N VAL A 24 -5.21 -15.08 26.41
CA VAL A 24 -5.42 -16.23 25.51
C VAL A 24 -5.74 -17.50 26.29
N LEU A 25 -5.10 -17.71 27.45
CA LEU A 25 -5.43 -18.85 28.31
C LEU A 25 -6.87 -18.76 28.82
N ALA A 26 -7.33 -17.57 29.21
CA ALA A 26 -8.72 -17.32 29.58
C ALA A 26 -9.69 -17.61 28.42
N GLU A 27 -9.35 -17.20 27.19
CA GLU A 27 -10.16 -17.51 26.00
C GLU A 27 -10.35 -19.02 25.79
N ILE A 28 -9.30 -19.80 26.04
CA ILE A 28 -9.30 -21.26 25.90
C ILE A 28 -10.15 -21.90 27.01
N THR A 29 -9.89 -21.55 28.27
CA THR A 29 -10.47 -22.23 29.44
C THR A 29 -11.95 -21.87 29.61
N LEU A 30 -12.32 -20.64 29.25
CA LEU A 30 -13.68 -20.10 29.38
C LEU A 30 -14.52 -20.26 28.10
N ALA A 31 -14.04 -20.99 27.08
CA ALA A 31 -14.72 -21.12 25.79
C ALA A 31 -16.19 -21.59 25.89
N LYS A 32 -16.53 -22.34 26.95
CA LYS A 32 -17.90 -22.85 27.22
C LYS A 32 -18.60 -22.13 28.38
N ASN A 33 -17.99 -21.09 28.95
CA ASN A 33 -18.54 -20.36 30.09
C ASN A 33 -19.52 -19.27 29.61
N PRO A 34 -20.77 -19.22 30.09
CA PRO A 34 -21.73 -18.20 29.70
C PRO A 34 -21.34 -16.77 30.11
N LYS A 35 -20.39 -16.62 31.04
CA LYS A 35 -19.82 -15.34 31.50
C LYS A 35 -18.41 -15.06 30.96
N LYS A 36 -18.02 -15.72 29.87
CA LYS A 36 -16.67 -15.61 29.29
C LYS A 36 -16.20 -14.16 29.15
N ASP A 37 -16.98 -13.32 28.48
CA ASP A 37 -16.56 -11.95 28.15
C ASP A 37 -16.39 -11.08 29.41
N GLU A 38 -17.29 -11.24 30.40
CA GLU A 38 -17.21 -10.56 31.71
C GLU A 38 -15.92 -10.94 32.47
N ILE A 39 -15.57 -12.23 32.47
CA ILE A 39 -14.38 -12.72 33.17
C ILE A 39 -13.09 -12.28 32.46
N ILE A 40 -13.05 -12.34 31.12
CA ILE A 40 -11.90 -11.88 30.34
C ILE A 40 -11.67 -10.38 30.54
N GLU A 41 -12.72 -9.56 30.49
CA GLU A 41 -12.61 -8.13 30.76
C GLU A 41 -12.09 -7.86 32.18
N GLY A 42 -12.55 -8.64 33.17
CA GLY A 42 -12.01 -8.61 34.54
C GLY A 42 -10.50 -8.92 34.61
N ILE A 43 -10.03 -9.92 33.85
CA ILE A 43 -8.60 -10.27 33.78
C ILE A 43 -7.80 -9.16 33.13
N VAL A 44 -8.27 -8.60 32.01
CA VAL A 44 -7.62 -7.47 31.31
C VAL A 44 -7.50 -6.26 32.22
N ASN A 45 -8.57 -5.92 32.93
CA ASN A 45 -8.56 -4.81 33.89
C ASN A 45 -7.55 -5.04 35.03
N LEU A 46 -7.50 -6.24 35.59
CA LEU A 46 -6.50 -6.60 36.62
C LEU A 46 -5.06 -6.56 36.07
N THR A 47 -4.84 -6.95 34.82
CA THR A 47 -3.54 -6.83 34.14
C THR A 47 -3.14 -5.37 34.06
N ASN A 48 -4.03 -4.49 33.58
CA ASN A 48 -3.75 -3.05 33.46
C ASN A 48 -3.47 -2.41 34.83
N LEU A 49 -4.27 -2.69 35.87
CA LEU A 49 -4.04 -2.18 37.22
C LEU A 49 -2.67 -2.60 37.79
N GLY A 50 -2.24 -3.83 37.51
CA GLY A 50 -0.92 -4.33 37.93
C GLY A 50 0.23 -3.68 37.14
N VAL A 51 0.05 -3.46 35.83
CA VAL A 51 1.02 -2.81 34.95
C VAL A 51 1.16 -1.32 35.27
N ASP A 52 0.07 -0.63 35.58
CA ASP A 52 0.05 0.79 35.97
C ASP A 52 0.53 1.03 37.42
N GLY A 53 0.67 -0.03 38.22
CA GLY A 53 1.16 0.04 39.60
C GLY A 53 0.10 0.44 40.64
N GLU A 54 -1.20 0.38 40.30
CA GLU A 54 -2.30 0.70 41.22
C GLU A 54 -2.53 -0.39 42.28
N ILE A 55 -2.25 -1.65 41.91
CA ILE A 55 -2.20 -2.78 42.84
C ILE A 55 -0.84 -3.46 42.72
N SER A 56 -0.44 -4.22 43.76
CA SER A 56 0.81 -4.96 43.68
C SER A 56 0.77 -6.00 42.56
N PHE A 57 1.89 -6.20 41.86
CA PHE A 57 2.00 -7.20 40.80
C PHE A 57 1.56 -8.60 41.27
N THR A 58 1.96 -8.98 42.49
CA THR A 58 1.61 -10.24 43.13
C THR A 58 0.09 -10.37 43.34
N GLU A 59 -0.56 -9.29 43.80
CA GLU A 59 -2.01 -9.25 43.99
C GLU A 59 -2.74 -9.37 42.65
N SER A 60 -2.29 -8.64 41.62
CA SER A 60 -2.83 -8.75 40.26
C SER A 60 -2.74 -10.19 39.74
N LEU A 61 -1.57 -10.81 39.86
CA LEU A 61 -1.33 -12.18 39.38
C LEU A 61 -2.20 -13.21 40.12
N GLU A 62 -2.29 -13.12 41.45
CA GLU A 62 -3.12 -14.01 42.27
C GLU A 62 -4.61 -13.91 41.90
N ARG A 63 -5.12 -12.69 41.68
CA ARG A 63 -6.51 -12.49 41.28
C ARG A 63 -6.78 -13.01 39.87
N ARG A 64 -5.86 -12.78 38.92
CA ARG A 64 -6.01 -13.29 37.54
C ARG A 64 -6.04 -14.81 37.49
N ILE A 65 -5.14 -15.50 38.21
CA ILE A 65 -5.10 -16.97 38.21
C ILE A 65 -6.39 -17.58 38.78
N LYS A 66 -6.94 -16.99 39.85
CA LYS A 66 -8.23 -17.43 40.42
C LYS A 66 -9.40 -17.33 39.43
N LEU A 67 -9.33 -16.42 38.45
CA LEU A 67 -10.37 -16.25 37.42
C LEU A 67 -10.21 -17.20 36.23
N LEU A 68 -9.02 -17.75 35.98
CA LEU A 68 -8.73 -18.57 34.80
C LEU A 68 -9.38 -19.97 34.85
N ASN A 69 -9.42 -20.59 36.05
CA ASN A 69 -9.84 -21.98 36.26
C ASN A 69 -9.22 -22.97 35.24
N ALA A 70 -7.91 -22.81 34.99
CA ALA A 70 -7.16 -23.51 33.95
C ALA A 70 -6.54 -24.81 34.47
N ASN A 71 -6.34 -25.78 33.57
CA ASN A 71 -5.63 -27.03 33.84
C ASN A 71 -4.32 -27.09 33.05
N LYS A 72 -3.36 -27.90 33.51
CA LYS A 72 -2.09 -28.16 32.82
C LYS A 72 -2.27 -28.57 31.36
N SER A 73 -3.32 -29.33 31.06
CA SER A 73 -3.65 -29.76 29.68
C SER A 73 -4.01 -28.60 28.74
N ASP A 74 -4.51 -27.47 29.27
CA ASP A 74 -4.83 -26.27 28.48
C ASP A 74 -3.56 -25.55 27.99
N LEU A 75 -2.42 -25.75 28.66
CA LEU A 75 -1.16 -25.09 28.30
C LEU A 75 -0.63 -25.55 26.93
N GLU A 76 -0.89 -26.80 26.53
CA GLU A 76 -0.51 -27.28 25.18
C GLU A 76 -1.28 -26.54 24.08
N LEU A 77 -2.57 -26.28 24.31
CA LEU A 77 -3.42 -25.49 23.42
C LEU A 77 -2.96 -24.02 23.41
N LEU A 78 -2.63 -23.47 24.57
CA LEU A 78 -2.11 -22.11 24.69
C LEU A 78 -0.83 -21.93 23.88
N VAL A 79 0.17 -22.81 24.06
CA VAL A 79 1.43 -22.75 23.30
C VAL A 79 1.17 -22.79 21.80
N LYS A 80 0.24 -23.66 21.35
CA LYS A 80 -0.14 -23.76 19.94
C LYS A 80 -0.75 -22.47 19.40
N GLU A 81 -1.56 -21.77 20.19
CA GLU A 81 -2.16 -20.49 19.77
C GLU A 81 -1.15 -19.34 19.85
N LEU A 82 -0.31 -19.28 20.88
CA LEU A 82 0.73 -18.24 21.01
C LEU A 82 1.79 -18.33 19.92
N ARG A 83 2.15 -19.54 19.44
CA ARG A 83 3.02 -19.72 18.27
C ARG A 83 2.54 -18.97 17.03
N LYS A 84 1.22 -18.90 16.82
CA LYS A 84 0.61 -18.17 15.69
C LYS A 84 0.52 -16.67 15.93
N LYS A 85 0.84 -16.23 17.15
CA LYS A 85 0.73 -14.86 17.64
C LYS A 85 2.10 -14.28 17.99
N VAL A 86 3.22 -14.88 17.56
CA VAL A 86 4.54 -14.23 17.64
C VAL A 86 4.51 -12.93 16.82
N SER A 87 5.17 -11.88 17.30
CA SER A 87 5.22 -10.59 16.61
C SER A 87 5.84 -10.71 15.23
N LYS A 88 5.32 -9.97 14.27
CA LYS A 88 5.66 -10.14 12.84
C LYS A 88 7.12 -9.78 12.58
N SER A 89 7.67 -8.78 13.29
CA SER A 89 9.10 -8.44 13.16
C SER A 89 10.03 -9.45 13.82
N ILE A 90 9.57 -10.13 14.88
CA ILE A 90 10.30 -11.22 15.54
C ILE A 90 10.37 -12.42 14.59
N GLU A 91 9.24 -12.85 14.02
CA GLU A 91 9.18 -13.93 13.03
C GLU A 91 10.09 -13.67 11.82
N ARG A 92 10.10 -12.43 11.33
CA ARG A 92 10.93 -12.01 10.17
C ARG A 92 12.43 -12.04 10.47
N ASN A 93 12.85 -11.76 11.70
CA ASN A 93 14.26 -11.67 12.07
C ASN A 93 14.70 -12.87 12.92
N LYS A 94 14.18 -14.07 12.62
CA LYS A 94 14.55 -15.30 13.33
C LYS A 94 16.06 -15.54 13.40
N GLU A 95 16.78 -15.26 12.31
CA GLU A 95 18.24 -15.43 12.21
C GLU A 95 19.03 -14.60 13.23
N PHE A 96 18.51 -13.44 13.65
CA PHE A 96 19.10 -12.65 14.73
C PHE A 96 19.09 -13.44 16.04
N PHE A 97 17.97 -14.08 16.38
CA PHE A 97 17.87 -14.89 17.59
C PHE A 97 18.79 -16.12 17.54
N GLU A 98 18.91 -16.74 16.37
CA GLU A 98 19.81 -17.87 16.16
C GLU A 98 21.29 -17.48 16.34
N SER A 99 21.68 -16.33 15.79
CA SER A 99 23.07 -15.84 15.79
C SER A 99 23.51 -15.20 17.10
N TYR A 100 22.56 -14.62 17.86
CA TYR A 100 22.82 -13.92 19.12
C TYR A 100 22.21 -14.61 20.34
N SER A 101 21.87 -15.89 20.25
CA SER A 101 21.25 -16.66 21.35
C SER A 101 22.06 -16.56 22.66
N ASP A 102 23.39 -16.49 22.56
CA ASP A 102 24.28 -16.33 23.71
C ASP A 102 24.25 -14.96 24.38
N ASN A 103 23.62 -13.99 23.74
CA ASN A 103 23.45 -12.63 24.23
C ASN A 103 21.99 -12.33 24.63
N ILE A 104 21.06 -13.23 24.33
CA ILE A 104 19.62 -13.00 24.51
C ILE A 104 19.14 -13.67 25.79
N TYR A 105 18.33 -12.94 26.55
CA TYR A 105 17.62 -13.42 27.73
C TYR A 105 16.16 -13.04 27.61
N VAL A 106 15.27 -13.91 28.08
CA VAL A 106 13.85 -13.62 28.18
C VAL A 106 13.53 -13.47 29.66
N ILE A 107 13.15 -12.26 30.07
CA ILE A 107 12.78 -11.94 31.45
C ILE A 107 11.37 -11.38 31.45
N SER A 108 10.43 -12.23 31.86
CA SER A 108 9.01 -11.90 31.77
C SER A 108 8.28 -12.15 33.08
N ALA A 109 7.22 -11.37 33.28
CA ALA A 109 6.22 -11.59 34.31
C ALA A 109 5.26 -12.76 33.99
N GLY A 110 5.31 -13.30 32.76
CA GLY A 110 4.56 -14.49 32.35
C GLY A 110 5.10 -15.79 32.96
N PHE A 111 4.71 -16.94 32.38
CA PHE A 111 5.01 -18.27 32.92
C PHE A 111 5.90 -19.11 32.01
N LYS A 112 6.89 -19.77 32.61
CA LYS A 112 7.90 -20.56 31.92
C LYS A 112 7.29 -21.69 31.09
N GLU A 113 6.21 -22.29 31.56
CA GLU A 113 5.52 -23.42 30.94
C GLU A 113 5.02 -23.13 29.52
N PHE A 114 4.66 -21.88 29.21
CA PHE A 114 4.30 -21.49 27.84
C PHE A 114 5.38 -20.67 27.13
N ILE A 115 6.25 -19.96 27.86
CA ILE A 115 7.31 -19.15 27.25
C ILE A 115 8.40 -20.03 26.65
N GLU A 116 8.94 -20.97 27.44
CA GLU A 116 10.09 -21.78 27.05
C GLU A 116 9.86 -22.57 25.76
N PRO A 117 8.71 -23.26 25.55
CA PRO A 117 8.45 -23.97 24.30
C PRO A 117 8.47 -23.08 23.05
N ILE A 118 8.11 -21.80 23.18
CA ILE A 118 8.02 -20.86 22.06
C ILE A 118 9.40 -20.29 21.74
N VAL A 119 10.11 -19.78 22.75
CA VAL A 119 11.41 -19.13 22.54
C VAL A 119 12.52 -20.13 22.19
N LYS A 120 12.34 -21.42 22.55
CA LYS A 120 13.20 -22.51 22.09
C LYS A 120 13.23 -22.65 20.57
N GLU A 121 12.13 -22.33 19.87
CA GLU A 121 12.10 -22.34 18.40
C GLU A 121 12.93 -21.23 17.77
N TYR A 122 13.31 -20.22 18.57
CA TYR A 122 14.20 -19.12 18.24
C TYR A 122 15.62 -19.33 18.80
N ASN A 123 15.97 -20.58 19.14
CA ASN A 123 17.29 -20.96 19.67
C ASN A 123 17.66 -20.31 21.02
N ILE A 124 16.68 -19.79 21.77
CA ILE A 124 16.90 -19.28 23.12
C ILE A 124 16.78 -20.46 24.09
N PRO A 125 17.86 -20.82 24.82
CA PRO A 125 17.85 -21.99 25.67
C PRO A 125 17.15 -21.71 27.01
N GLY A 126 16.56 -22.74 27.62
CA GLY A 126 15.67 -22.63 28.79
C GLY A 126 16.33 -22.04 30.03
N GLU A 127 17.65 -22.15 30.17
CA GLU A 127 18.45 -21.52 31.23
C GLU A 127 18.59 -20.00 31.08
N ARG A 128 18.20 -19.45 29.92
CA ARG A 128 18.14 -18.00 29.65
C ARG A 128 16.71 -17.45 29.68
N VAL A 129 15.74 -18.30 30.05
CA VAL A 129 14.34 -17.95 30.23
C VAL A 129 14.02 -17.86 31.72
N TYR A 130 13.80 -16.63 32.18
CA TYR A 130 13.43 -16.26 33.54
C TYR A 130 11.97 -15.79 33.53
N ALA A 131 11.11 -16.59 34.14
CA ALA A 131 9.68 -16.35 34.22
C ALA A 131 9.12 -16.96 35.52
N ASN A 132 7.86 -16.67 35.82
CA ASN A 132 7.14 -17.36 36.89
C ASN A 132 6.87 -18.83 36.50
N THR A 133 6.52 -19.66 37.47
CA THR A 133 6.13 -21.07 37.25
C THR A 133 4.81 -21.33 37.96
N PHE A 134 3.95 -22.14 37.35
CA PHE A 134 2.66 -22.51 37.93
C PHE A 134 2.81 -23.55 39.04
N GLU A 135 1.93 -23.46 40.03
CA GLU A 135 1.71 -24.54 41.00
C GLU A 135 0.50 -25.36 40.55
N PHE A 136 0.67 -26.68 40.49
CA PHE A 136 -0.35 -27.62 40.02
C PHE A 136 -0.89 -28.45 41.19
N GLY A 137 -2.22 -28.60 41.24
CA GLY A 137 -2.87 -29.58 42.11
C GLY A 137 -2.70 -31.01 41.59
N ASP A 138 -3.13 -31.99 42.38
CA ASP A 138 -3.02 -33.43 42.05
C ASP A 138 -3.79 -33.81 40.77
N ASP A 139 -4.85 -33.07 40.43
CA ASP A 139 -5.66 -33.21 39.21
C ASP A 139 -5.13 -32.41 38.02
N GLY A 140 -3.98 -31.75 38.18
CA GLY A 140 -3.37 -30.88 37.18
C GLY A 140 -4.01 -29.50 37.08
N ALA A 141 -4.95 -29.12 37.96
CA ALA A 141 -5.48 -27.77 38.00
C ALA A 141 -4.37 -26.76 38.37
N ILE A 142 -4.37 -25.59 37.74
CA ILE A 142 -3.49 -24.48 38.10
C ILE A 142 -4.08 -23.84 39.37
N VAL A 143 -3.45 -24.12 40.51
CA VAL A 143 -3.92 -23.67 41.83
C VAL A 143 -3.17 -22.45 42.35
N GLY A 144 -2.03 -22.12 41.75
CA GLY A 144 -1.18 -21.03 42.19
C GLY A 144 0.05 -20.83 41.30
N PHE A 145 1.08 -20.21 41.88
CA PHE A 145 2.36 -19.93 41.25
C PHE A 145 3.44 -19.84 42.33
N ASP A 146 4.70 -20.07 41.94
CA ASP A 146 5.83 -19.98 42.86
C ASP A 146 5.97 -18.55 43.44
N ARG A 147 5.57 -18.41 44.71
CA ARG A 147 5.63 -17.14 45.45
C ARG A 147 7.04 -16.76 45.91
N ASP A 148 7.97 -17.70 45.89
CA ASP A 148 9.36 -17.44 46.27
C ASP A 148 10.17 -16.87 45.10
N ASN A 149 9.76 -17.16 43.86
CA ASN A 149 10.32 -16.59 42.64
C ASN A 149 10.40 -15.05 42.71
N VAL A 150 11.55 -14.50 42.32
CA VAL A 150 11.77 -13.06 42.33
C VAL A 150 10.84 -12.30 41.38
N LEU A 151 10.46 -12.93 40.26
CA LEU A 151 9.59 -12.33 39.23
C LEU A 151 8.11 -12.28 39.63
N SER A 152 7.73 -12.96 40.71
CA SER A 152 6.36 -12.91 41.25
C SER A 152 6.16 -11.75 42.23
N LYS A 153 7.23 -11.01 42.55
CA LYS A 153 7.28 -9.91 43.51
C LYS A 153 7.37 -8.54 42.82
N HIS A 154 6.99 -7.48 43.53
CA HIS A 154 7.17 -6.10 43.08
C HIS A 154 8.66 -5.83 42.76
N ASN A 155 8.93 -5.17 41.62
CA ASN A 155 10.29 -4.94 41.11
C ASN A 155 11.10 -6.21 40.84
N GLY A 156 10.44 -7.34 40.58
CA GLY A 156 11.08 -8.63 40.33
C GLY A 156 12.11 -8.63 39.20
N LYS A 157 11.81 -7.95 38.07
CA LYS A 157 12.75 -7.84 36.93
C LYS A 157 14.07 -7.16 37.32
N ILE A 158 14.01 -6.13 38.18
CA ILE A 158 15.19 -5.41 38.71
C ILE A 158 16.07 -6.38 39.51
N LYS A 159 15.46 -7.13 40.43
CA LYS A 159 16.21 -8.09 41.26
C LYS A 159 16.78 -9.22 40.41
N CYS A 160 15.98 -9.79 39.51
CA CYS A 160 16.42 -10.83 38.58
C CYS A 160 17.66 -10.39 37.79
N LEU A 161 17.63 -9.21 37.16
CA LEU A 161 18.77 -8.69 36.40
C LEU A 161 20.01 -8.45 37.27
N LYS A 162 19.86 -7.97 38.51
CA LYS A 162 20.97 -7.82 39.46
C LYS A 162 21.59 -9.18 39.82
N ASP A 163 20.75 -10.18 40.10
CA ASP A 163 21.17 -11.52 40.49
C ASP A 163 21.91 -12.25 39.35
N LEU A 164 21.56 -11.95 38.09
CA LEU A 164 22.27 -12.48 36.91
C LEU A 164 23.70 -11.96 36.76
N ASN A 165 24.00 -10.78 37.33
CA ASN A 165 25.32 -10.17 37.31
C ASN A 165 25.97 -10.17 35.90
N LEU A 166 25.18 -9.78 34.88
CA LEU A 166 25.59 -9.83 33.49
C LEU A 166 26.72 -8.81 33.23
N LYS A 167 27.74 -9.24 32.48
CA LYS A 167 28.83 -8.36 32.03
C LYS A 167 28.50 -7.73 30.68
N GLY A 168 28.82 -6.45 30.53
CA GLY A 168 28.59 -5.68 29.31
C GLY A 168 27.35 -4.80 29.38
N GLU A 169 26.99 -4.17 28.27
CA GLU A 169 25.81 -3.29 28.16
C GLU A 169 24.53 -4.15 28.20
N ILE A 170 23.56 -3.77 29.01
CA ILE A 170 22.25 -4.43 29.16
C ILE A 170 21.19 -3.55 28.51
N GLN A 171 20.55 -4.07 27.45
CA GLN A 171 19.47 -3.39 26.75
C GLN A 171 18.17 -4.16 26.97
N VAL A 172 17.17 -3.48 27.51
CA VAL A 172 15.84 -4.06 27.77
C VAL A 172 14.88 -3.63 26.67
N ILE A 173 14.18 -4.60 26.09
CA ILE A 173 13.18 -4.46 25.04
C ILE A 173 11.85 -4.96 25.60
N GLY A 174 10.89 -4.06 25.77
CA GLY A 174 9.57 -4.36 26.34
C GLY A 174 8.60 -3.21 26.18
N ASP A 175 7.31 -3.45 26.39
CA ASP A 175 6.25 -2.43 26.31
C ASP A 175 5.82 -1.89 27.69
N GLY A 176 6.19 -2.59 28.77
CA GLY A 176 5.67 -2.37 30.11
C GLY A 176 6.43 -1.36 30.97
N TYR A 177 5.76 -0.84 32.01
CA TYR A 177 6.40 -0.03 33.05
C TYR A 177 7.48 -0.81 33.80
N SER A 178 7.24 -2.11 34.03
CA SER A 178 8.19 -3.01 34.74
C SER A 178 9.54 -3.16 34.03
N ASP A 179 9.58 -2.92 32.71
CA ASP A 179 10.78 -2.94 31.89
C ASP A 179 11.55 -1.64 32.03
N TYR A 180 10.83 -0.51 31.92
CA TYR A 180 11.39 0.83 32.12
C TYR A 180 12.09 0.97 33.49
N VAL A 181 11.46 0.51 34.57
CA VAL A 181 12.02 0.68 35.93
C VAL A 181 13.36 -0.04 36.14
N THR A 182 13.71 -1.02 35.30
CA THR A 182 15.04 -1.65 35.33
C THR A 182 16.15 -0.68 34.93
N LYS A 183 15.85 0.23 33.99
CA LYS A 183 16.73 1.31 33.57
C LYS A 183 16.74 2.45 34.58
N GLU A 184 15.59 2.83 35.12
CA GLU A 184 15.51 3.84 36.19
C GLU A 184 16.32 3.43 37.44
N ALA A 185 16.31 2.14 37.78
CA ALA A 185 17.08 1.58 38.88
C ALA A 185 18.59 1.39 38.57
N GLY A 186 19.04 1.72 37.36
CA GLY A 186 20.43 1.61 36.92
C GLY A 186 20.93 0.18 36.72
N VAL A 187 20.02 -0.80 36.54
CA VAL A 187 20.37 -2.20 36.28
C VAL A 187 20.44 -2.49 34.79
N ALA A 188 19.58 -1.85 34.00
CA ALA A 188 19.70 -1.81 32.54
C ALA A 188 20.35 -0.48 32.11
N ASP A 189 21.21 -0.54 31.09
CA ASP A 189 21.86 0.65 30.52
C ASP A 189 20.92 1.42 29.59
N LYS A 190 20.07 0.69 28.84
CA LYS A 190 19.11 1.28 27.90
C LYS A 190 17.77 0.57 27.96
N PHE A 191 16.71 1.36 27.76
CA PHE A 191 15.36 0.86 27.58
C PHE A 191 14.82 1.23 26.19
N PHE A 192 14.43 0.21 25.44
CA PHE A 192 13.76 0.29 24.15
C PHE A 192 12.28 -0.02 24.35
N ALA A 193 11.43 1.00 24.27
CA ALA A 193 9.98 0.81 24.34
C ALA A 193 9.50 0.16 23.04
N TYR A 194 9.09 -1.11 23.14
CA TYR A 194 8.60 -1.88 22.01
C TYR A 194 7.11 -1.60 21.79
N THR A 195 6.74 -1.13 20.61
CA THR A 195 5.38 -0.64 20.34
C THR A 195 4.73 -1.27 19.11
N GLU A 196 5.20 -2.44 18.65
CA GLU A 196 4.60 -3.13 17.51
C GLU A 196 3.17 -3.61 17.81
N ASN A 197 2.95 -4.03 19.06
CA ASN A 197 1.70 -4.68 19.47
C ASN A 197 0.85 -3.78 20.37
N VAL A 198 1.48 -3.10 21.34
CA VAL A 198 0.81 -2.27 22.34
C VAL A 198 1.57 -0.95 22.47
N LEU A 199 0.83 0.16 22.50
CA LEU A 199 1.38 1.51 22.66
C LEU A 199 0.99 2.03 24.05
N ARG A 200 1.99 2.36 24.88
CA ARG A 200 1.78 2.88 26.24
C ARG A 200 2.47 4.24 26.39
N ASP A 201 1.68 5.32 26.39
CA ASP A 201 2.20 6.71 26.39
C ASP A 201 3.15 7.00 27.56
N LYS A 202 2.81 6.52 28.77
CA LYS A 202 3.64 6.69 29.98
C LYS A 202 5.01 6.03 29.85
N THR A 203 5.08 4.85 29.21
CA THR A 203 6.32 4.10 29.01
C THR A 203 7.18 4.76 27.93
N ILE A 204 6.55 5.19 26.83
CA ILE A 204 7.21 5.82 25.68
C ILE A 204 7.89 7.13 26.07
N ALA A 205 7.23 7.96 26.90
CA ALA A 205 7.78 9.22 27.36
C ALA A 205 9.08 9.08 28.17
N LYS A 206 9.38 7.89 28.68
CA LYS A 206 10.56 7.61 29.52
C LYS A 206 11.59 6.71 28.85
N ALA A 207 11.36 6.28 27.61
CA ALA A 207 12.24 5.40 26.86
C ALA A 207 13.45 6.13 26.29
N ASP A 208 14.60 5.44 26.24
CA ASP A 208 15.77 5.97 25.53
C ASP A 208 15.55 5.91 24.02
N HIS A 209 14.85 4.87 23.56
CA HIS A 209 14.44 4.70 22.17
C HIS A 209 13.03 4.13 22.06
N ILE A 210 12.24 4.67 21.15
CA ILE A 210 10.96 4.10 20.73
C ILE A 210 11.23 3.14 19.60
N THR A 211 10.73 1.90 19.73
CA THR A 211 10.98 0.80 18.80
C THR A 211 9.63 0.29 18.27
N PRO A 212 9.13 0.82 17.14
CA PRO A 212 7.85 0.39 16.58
C PRO A 212 7.82 -1.08 16.11
N ASN A 213 8.99 -1.71 15.96
CA ASN A 213 9.18 -3.10 15.57
C ASN A 213 10.64 -3.50 15.80
N LEU A 214 10.97 -4.80 15.73
CA LEU A 214 12.33 -5.29 15.92
C LEU A 214 13.30 -4.76 14.86
N ASP A 215 12.87 -4.47 13.62
CA ASP A 215 13.78 -3.95 12.59
C ASP A 215 14.39 -2.60 13.01
N GLU A 216 13.61 -1.74 13.67
CA GLU A 216 14.07 -0.46 14.23
C GLU A 216 15.16 -0.68 15.29
N PHE A 217 14.95 -1.64 16.20
CA PHE A 217 15.91 -1.98 17.24
C PHE A 217 17.23 -2.49 16.65
N LEU A 218 17.14 -3.42 15.69
CA LEU A 218 18.30 -3.98 15.01
C LEU A 218 19.05 -2.90 14.24
N PHE A 219 18.32 -1.97 13.61
CA PHE A 219 18.92 -0.85 12.89
C PHE A 219 19.66 0.13 13.82
N ILE A 220 19.08 0.52 14.95
CA ILE A 220 19.72 1.43 15.92
C ILE A 220 21.01 0.81 16.49
N ASN A 221 21.01 -0.50 16.70
CA ASN A 221 22.16 -1.23 17.27
C ASN A 221 23.20 -1.69 16.24
N ASP A 222 22.97 -1.45 14.95
CA ASP A 222 23.77 -1.97 13.83
C ASP A 222 23.92 -3.51 13.87
N LEU A 223 22.81 -4.20 14.09
CA LEU A 223 22.73 -5.66 14.14
C LEU A 223 22.26 -6.24 12.78
N PRO A 224 22.57 -7.52 12.51
CA PRO A 224 22.03 -8.27 11.38
C PRO A 224 20.50 -8.21 11.37
N ARG A 225 19.94 -8.01 10.17
CA ARG A 225 18.50 -7.74 9.97
C ARG A 225 18.09 -8.13 8.56
N ASN A 226 16.83 -8.55 8.41
CA ASN A 226 16.28 -9.01 7.13
C ASN A 226 15.98 -7.86 6.15
N ILE A 227 15.85 -6.63 6.64
CA ILE A 227 15.65 -5.45 5.80
C ILE A 227 16.72 -4.39 6.08
N SER A 228 17.26 -3.80 5.02
CA SER A 228 18.39 -2.87 5.13
C SER A 228 18.04 -1.58 5.89
N TYR A 229 16.79 -1.13 5.78
CA TYR A 229 16.24 0.09 6.35
C TYR A 229 14.82 -0.16 6.91
N PRO A 230 14.53 0.18 8.18
CA PRO A 230 13.24 -0.06 8.79
C PRO A 230 12.10 0.63 8.04
N LYS A 231 11.02 -0.11 7.76
CA LYS A 231 9.87 0.43 7.02
C LYS A 231 9.16 1.56 7.75
N ASN A 232 9.12 1.54 9.08
CA ASN A 232 8.51 2.60 9.89
C ASN A 232 9.22 3.96 9.70
N ARG A 233 10.48 3.96 9.25
CA ARG A 233 11.23 5.19 8.93
C ARG A 233 10.92 5.73 7.52
N ILE A 234 10.21 4.98 6.69
CA ILE A 234 9.74 5.42 5.37
C ILE A 234 8.42 6.16 5.58
N LYS A 235 8.50 7.50 5.53
CA LYS A 235 7.36 8.41 5.66
C LYS A 235 6.59 8.53 4.35
N ILE A 236 5.30 8.26 4.40
CA ILE A 236 4.35 8.40 3.29
C ILE A 236 3.36 9.51 3.61
N LEU A 237 3.21 10.47 2.70
CA LEU A 237 2.21 11.53 2.79
C LEU A 237 1.15 11.32 1.70
N LEU A 238 -0.10 11.14 2.10
CA LEU A 238 -1.25 10.98 1.20
C LEU A 238 -2.12 12.25 1.27
N LEU A 239 -2.30 12.95 0.15
CA LEU A 239 -3.07 14.19 0.06
C LEU A 239 -4.42 13.97 -0.64
N GLU A 240 -5.33 14.93 -0.48
CA GLU A 240 -6.60 15.01 -1.22
C GLU A 240 -7.62 13.92 -0.88
N ASN A 241 -7.66 13.51 0.39
CA ASN A 241 -8.65 12.55 0.92
C ASN A 241 -8.66 11.23 0.15
N ILE A 242 -7.47 10.63 -0.03
CA ILE A 242 -7.30 9.28 -0.57
C ILE A 242 -8.06 8.28 0.34
N HIS A 243 -8.72 7.30 -0.27
CA HIS A 243 -9.52 6.30 0.43
C HIS A 243 -8.72 5.57 1.54
N GLU A 244 -9.33 5.40 2.72
CA GLU A 244 -8.67 4.88 3.94
C GLU A 244 -8.01 3.51 3.78
N ASP A 245 -8.56 2.64 2.90
CA ASP A 245 -7.95 1.34 2.58
C ASP A 245 -6.48 1.46 2.13
N ALA A 246 -6.11 2.55 1.45
CA ALA A 246 -4.74 2.77 1.05
C ALA A 246 -3.82 3.01 2.26
N LYS A 247 -4.26 3.84 3.20
CA LYS A 247 -3.56 4.10 4.47
C LYS A 247 -3.42 2.81 5.27
N LYS A 248 -4.52 2.07 5.42
CA LYS A 248 -4.55 0.78 6.13
C LYS A 248 -3.51 -0.19 5.57
N ARG A 249 -3.51 -0.43 4.26
CA ARG A 249 -2.58 -1.36 3.60
C ARG A 249 -1.11 -0.95 3.75
N LEU A 250 -0.80 0.32 3.54
CA LEU A 250 0.56 0.84 3.68
C LEU A 250 1.04 0.77 5.14
N THR A 251 0.16 1.00 6.11
CA THR A 251 0.47 0.92 7.53
C THR A 251 0.67 -0.55 7.95
N GLU A 252 -0.19 -1.46 7.48
CA GLU A 252 -0.08 -2.91 7.72
C GLU A 252 1.20 -3.53 7.15
N ASP A 253 1.75 -2.97 6.07
CA ASP A 253 3.06 -3.38 5.52
C ASP A 253 4.25 -2.86 6.36
N GLY A 254 4.02 -1.85 7.21
CA GLY A 254 4.97 -1.32 8.20
C GLY A 254 5.41 0.13 7.97
N PHE A 255 4.80 0.88 7.03
CA PHE A 255 5.18 2.27 6.75
C PHE A 255 4.55 3.27 7.73
N SER A 256 5.20 4.43 7.90
CA SER A 256 4.60 5.57 8.60
C SER A 256 3.77 6.40 7.60
N VAL A 257 2.45 6.42 7.77
CA VAL A 257 1.52 7.02 6.81
C VAL A 257 0.78 8.19 7.44
N GLU A 258 0.89 9.36 6.82
CA GLU A 258 0.14 10.56 7.15
C GLU A 258 -0.87 10.86 6.02
N THR A 259 -2.06 11.32 6.40
CA THR A 259 -3.16 11.64 5.48
C THR A 259 -3.64 13.06 5.68
N GLU A 260 -3.82 13.79 4.59
CA GLU A 260 -4.40 15.12 4.57
C GLU A 260 -5.60 15.19 3.63
N SER A 261 -6.68 15.81 4.10
CA SER A 261 -7.93 15.91 3.34
C SER A 261 -7.84 16.88 2.16
N LYS A 262 -6.93 17.85 2.22
CA LYS A 262 -6.78 18.92 1.23
C LYS A 262 -5.52 18.72 0.39
N SER A 263 -5.52 19.34 -0.79
CA SER A 263 -4.28 19.60 -1.52
C SER A 263 -3.47 20.68 -0.80
N LEU A 264 -2.15 20.61 -0.90
CA LEU A 264 -1.25 21.64 -0.40
C LEU A 264 -0.89 22.63 -1.51
N SER A 265 -0.62 23.89 -1.16
CA SER A 265 0.02 24.83 -2.08
C SER A 265 1.46 24.39 -2.40
N GLU A 266 2.05 24.93 -3.47
CA GLU A 266 3.43 24.60 -3.86
C GLU A 266 4.43 24.86 -2.72
N ASN A 267 4.27 25.98 -2.00
CA ASN A 267 5.17 26.35 -0.90
C ASN A 267 5.03 25.40 0.30
N GLU A 268 3.80 25.10 0.73
CA GLU A 268 3.55 24.14 1.81
C GLU A 268 4.06 22.75 1.44
N LEU A 269 3.87 22.33 0.18
CA LEU A 269 4.37 21.05 -0.31
C LEU A 269 5.91 21.00 -0.30
N ILE A 270 6.58 22.08 -0.72
CA ILE A 270 8.05 22.20 -0.66
C ILE A 270 8.58 22.03 0.77
N GLU A 271 7.90 22.56 1.78
CA GLU A 271 8.31 22.39 3.18
C GLU A 271 8.12 20.95 3.64
N ARG A 272 6.94 20.38 3.37
CA ARG A 272 6.58 19.04 3.82
C ARG A 272 7.39 17.94 3.14
N ILE A 273 7.67 18.07 1.83
CA ILE A 273 8.26 17.00 1.01
C ILE A 273 9.70 16.63 1.39
N LYS A 274 10.42 17.50 2.10
CA LYS A 274 11.83 17.29 2.48
C LYS A 274 12.07 15.98 3.24
N GLU A 275 11.12 15.59 4.10
CA GLU A 275 11.22 14.38 4.90
C GLU A 275 10.44 13.18 4.35
N ILE A 276 9.70 13.38 3.25
CA ILE A 276 8.79 12.39 2.70
C ILE A 276 9.51 11.48 1.70
N HIS A 277 9.24 10.19 1.81
CA HIS A 277 9.81 9.15 0.96
C HIS A 277 8.84 8.75 -0.15
N VAL A 278 7.53 8.82 0.11
CA VAL A 278 6.46 8.55 -0.85
C VAL A 278 5.39 9.62 -0.74
N LEU A 279 5.05 10.24 -1.86
CA LEU A 279 3.95 11.20 -1.96
C LEU A 279 2.79 10.59 -2.75
N GLY A 280 1.62 10.47 -2.15
CA GLY A 280 0.37 10.12 -2.81
C GLY A 280 -0.50 11.36 -3.02
N ILE A 281 -0.96 11.59 -4.24
CA ILE A 281 -1.80 12.75 -4.61
C ILE A 281 -2.97 12.33 -5.50
N ARG A 282 -3.91 13.24 -5.74
CA ARG A 282 -4.94 13.09 -6.78
C ARG A 282 -4.72 14.16 -7.85
N SER A 283 -5.78 14.82 -8.32
CA SER A 283 -5.72 15.70 -9.50
C SER A 283 -5.36 17.16 -9.18
N LYS A 284 -5.44 17.61 -7.93
CA LYS A 284 -5.26 19.03 -7.57
C LYS A 284 -3.82 19.38 -7.25
N THR A 285 -3.13 18.55 -6.47
CA THR A 285 -1.75 18.83 -6.04
C THR A 285 -0.82 18.87 -7.25
N GLN A 286 -0.04 19.95 -7.39
CA GLN A 286 0.93 20.11 -8.48
C GLN A 286 2.32 19.73 -7.99
N VAL A 287 2.90 18.68 -8.56
CA VAL A 287 4.27 18.21 -8.28
C VAL A 287 5.19 18.75 -9.37
N THR A 288 5.53 20.03 -9.22
CA THR A 288 6.37 20.76 -10.18
C THR A 288 7.85 20.44 -9.98
N LYS A 289 8.68 20.85 -10.95
CA LYS A 289 10.16 20.77 -10.83
C LYS A 289 10.69 21.33 -9.51
N LYS A 290 10.15 22.45 -9.02
CA LYS A 290 10.58 23.07 -7.74
C LYS A 290 10.32 22.17 -6.54
N VAL A 291 9.13 21.54 -6.50
CA VAL A 291 8.78 20.56 -5.46
C VAL A 291 9.74 19.38 -5.51
N ILE A 292 10.00 18.87 -6.72
CA ILE A 292 10.90 17.74 -6.95
C ILE A 292 12.33 18.09 -6.51
N GLU A 293 12.83 19.28 -6.83
CA GLU A 293 14.16 19.77 -6.44
C GLU A 293 14.31 19.87 -4.92
N ALA A 294 13.28 20.35 -4.21
CA ALA A 294 13.26 20.43 -2.75
C ALA A 294 13.17 19.05 -2.05
N ALA A 295 12.74 18.01 -2.76
CA ALA A 295 12.54 16.69 -2.19
C ALA A 295 13.87 15.92 -1.99
N GLU A 296 14.35 15.81 -0.76
CA GLU A 296 15.64 15.17 -0.45
C GLU A 296 15.55 13.64 -0.39
N LYS A 297 14.46 13.11 0.16
CA LYS A 297 14.27 11.68 0.46
C LYS A 297 13.27 10.99 -0.47
N LEU A 298 12.58 11.74 -1.32
CA LEU A 298 11.47 11.24 -2.13
C LEU A 298 11.94 10.16 -3.11
N MET A 299 11.30 9.00 -3.04
CA MET A 299 11.57 7.82 -3.88
C MET A 299 10.43 7.54 -4.86
N VAL A 300 9.20 7.88 -4.48
CA VAL A 300 8.00 7.61 -5.26
C VAL A 300 7.03 8.79 -5.20
N VAL A 301 6.42 9.11 -6.33
CA VAL A 301 5.18 9.89 -6.40
C VAL A 301 4.09 9.00 -6.98
N SER A 302 2.92 8.97 -6.38
CA SER A 302 1.81 8.14 -6.86
C SER A 302 0.57 8.99 -7.08
N ALA A 303 0.03 8.93 -8.28
CA ALA A 303 -1.27 9.46 -8.62
C ALA A 303 -2.35 8.44 -8.27
N PHE A 304 -3.17 8.75 -7.26
CA PHE A 304 -4.39 8.01 -6.91
C PHE A 304 -5.54 8.42 -7.84
N CYS A 305 -5.24 8.42 -9.14
CA CYS A 305 -6.13 8.69 -10.26
C CYS A 305 -5.47 8.17 -11.54
N ILE A 306 -6.16 8.30 -12.68
CA ILE A 306 -5.69 7.79 -13.97
C ILE A 306 -4.65 8.75 -14.55
N GLY A 307 -4.95 10.05 -14.57
CA GLY A 307 -4.10 11.07 -15.17
C GLY A 307 -2.92 11.48 -14.28
N THR A 308 -1.83 11.89 -14.93
CA THR A 308 -0.58 12.32 -14.26
C THR A 308 -0.10 13.69 -14.71
N LYS A 309 -0.94 14.50 -15.36
CA LYS A 309 -0.59 15.84 -15.90
C LYS A 309 -0.10 16.81 -14.82
N GLN A 310 -0.52 16.61 -13.59
CA GLN A 310 -0.15 17.37 -12.40
C GLN A 310 1.25 17.02 -11.86
N ILE A 311 1.97 16.05 -12.47
CA ILE A 311 3.29 15.61 -12.07
C ILE A 311 4.28 15.87 -13.20
N ASP A 312 5.38 16.57 -12.90
CA ASP A 312 6.50 16.69 -13.83
C ASP A 312 7.30 15.36 -13.88
N LEU A 313 6.84 14.47 -14.76
CA LEU A 313 7.37 13.10 -14.91
C LEU A 313 8.86 13.08 -15.28
N GLU A 314 9.31 14.05 -16.08
CA GLU A 314 10.69 14.15 -16.56
C GLU A 314 11.62 14.58 -15.43
N SER A 315 11.24 15.61 -14.66
CA SER A 315 12.01 16.00 -13.47
C SER A 315 12.05 14.87 -12.42
N CYS A 316 10.96 14.12 -12.24
CA CYS A 316 10.94 12.93 -11.38
C CYS A 316 11.92 11.85 -11.87
N LYS A 317 11.90 11.54 -13.17
CA LYS A 317 12.77 10.53 -13.79
C LYS A 317 14.25 10.88 -13.60
N GLU A 318 14.63 12.12 -13.92
CA GLU A 318 16.02 12.59 -13.81
C GLU A 318 16.54 12.57 -12.36
N LYS A 319 15.65 12.73 -11.37
CA LYS A 319 15.99 12.61 -9.94
C LYS A 319 15.89 11.18 -9.39
N GLY A 320 15.56 10.18 -10.23
CA GLY A 320 15.42 8.78 -9.83
C GLY A 320 14.21 8.53 -8.93
N ILE A 321 13.11 9.23 -9.22
CA ILE A 321 11.82 9.12 -8.53
C ILE A 321 10.84 8.41 -9.46
N ALA A 322 10.35 7.24 -9.03
CA ALA A 322 9.38 6.48 -9.79
C ALA A 322 7.98 7.08 -9.62
N VAL A 323 7.21 7.11 -10.70
CA VAL A 323 5.83 7.58 -10.70
C VAL A 323 4.87 6.46 -11.06
N PHE A 324 3.84 6.25 -10.23
CA PHE A 324 2.79 5.27 -10.47
C PHE A 324 1.43 5.96 -10.58
N ASN A 325 0.50 5.37 -11.34
CA ASN A 325 -0.91 5.77 -11.40
C ASN A 325 -1.83 4.54 -11.28
N ALA A 326 -3.13 4.74 -11.49
CA ALA A 326 -4.13 3.67 -11.49
C ALA A 326 -4.83 3.57 -12.86
N PRO A 327 -4.15 3.08 -13.91
CA PRO A 327 -4.58 3.29 -15.29
C PRO A 327 -5.86 2.53 -15.67
N TYR A 328 -6.25 1.50 -14.91
CA TYR A 328 -7.36 0.61 -15.25
C TYR A 328 -8.46 0.53 -14.18
N SER A 329 -8.30 1.18 -13.03
CA SER A 329 -9.21 1.08 -11.88
C SER A 329 -10.59 1.71 -12.13
N ASN A 330 -10.78 2.46 -13.23
CA ASN A 330 -12.07 3.05 -13.61
C ASN A 330 -12.71 2.38 -14.83
N THR A 331 -12.10 1.32 -15.37
CA THR A 331 -12.54 0.70 -16.64
C THR A 331 -14.02 0.31 -16.56
N ARG A 332 -14.44 -0.33 -15.46
CA ARG A 332 -15.84 -0.75 -15.27
C ARG A 332 -16.80 0.44 -15.24
N SER A 333 -16.48 1.47 -14.48
CA SER A 333 -17.32 2.65 -14.30
C SER A 333 -17.58 3.37 -15.63
N VAL A 334 -16.54 3.56 -16.44
CA VAL A 334 -16.68 4.22 -17.77
C VAL A 334 -17.54 3.37 -18.71
N VAL A 335 -17.36 2.06 -18.68
CA VAL A 335 -18.16 1.13 -19.51
C VAL A 335 -19.64 1.17 -19.12
N GLU A 336 -19.95 1.18 -17.82
CA GLU A 336 -21.34 1.24 -17.34
C GLU A 336 -22.00 2.57 -17.73
N LEU A 337 -21.28 3.69 -17.57
CA LEU A 337 -21.77 5.00 -18.00
C LEU A 337 -22.02 5.03 -19.52
N ALA A 338 -21.07 4.55 -20.33
CA ALA A 338 -21.22 4.50 -21.79
C ALA A 338 -22.46 3.72 -22.20
N ILE A 339 -22.67 2.52 -21.66
CA ILE A 339 -23.86 1.71 -21.96
C ILE A 339 -25.15 2.44 -21.54
N GLY A 340 -25.17 3.02 -20.34
CA GLY A 340 -26.30 3.80 -19.85
C GLY A 340 -26.65 4.96 -20.81
N GLU A 341 -25.66 5.78 -21.14
CA GLU A 341 -25.81 6.92 -22.05
C GLU A 341 -26.26 6.50 -23.44
N ILE A 342 -25.72 5.42 -23.99
CA ILE A 342 -26.15 4.88 -25.30
C ILE A 342 -27.65 4.55 -25.27
N ILE A 343 -28.11 3.84 -24.22
CA ILE A 343 -29.53 3.51 -24.09
C ILE A 343 -30.37 4.79 -23.93
N MET A 344 -29.93 5.74 -23.09
CA MET A 344 -30.65 6.99 -22.85
C MET A 344 -30.75 7.86 -24.11
N LEU A 345 -29.69 7.94 -24.90
CA LEU A 345 -29.64 8.67 -26.16
C LEU A 345 -30.58 8.05 -27.20
N MET A 346 -30.47 6.74 -27.44
CA MET A 346 -31.30 6.05 -28.44
C MET A 346 -32.80 6.07 -28.13
N ARG A 347 -33.17 6.36 -26.87
CA ARG A 347 -34.54 6.48 -26.40
C ARG A 347 -34.97 7.92 -26.10
N SER A 348 -34.08 8.90 -26.28
CA SER A 348 -34.28 10.32 -25.98
C SER A 348 -34.74 10.59 -24.54
N VAL A 349 -34.29 9.78 -23.57
CA VAL A 349 -34.85 9.77 -22.20
C VAL A 349 -34.68 11.12 -21.51
N PHE A 350 -33.52 11.76 -21.65
CA PHE A 350 -33.25 13.02 -20.97
C PHE A 350 -34.19 14.14 -21.44
N GLN A 351 -34.42 14.24 -22.75
CA GLN A 351 -35.40 15.17 -23.32
C GLN A 351 -36.81 14.88 -22.81
N ARG A 352 -37.26 13.61 -22.87
CA ARG A 352 -38.61 13.22 -22.38
C ARG A 352 -38.79 13.48 -20.89
N SER A 353 -37.76 13.23 -20.09
CA SER A 353 -37.78 13.52 -18.66
C SER A 353 -37.90 15.03 -18.43
N THR A 354 -37.14 15.84 -19.16
CA THR A 354 -37.17 17.31 -19.07
C THR A 354 -38.54 17.88 -19.45
N GLU A 355 -39.16 17.38 -20.52
CA GLU A 355 -40.54 17.73 -20.92
C GLU A 355 -41.52 17.50 -19.76
N ILE A 356 -41.48 16.32 -19.12
CA ILE A 356 -42.37 15.98 -18.01
C ILE A 356 -42.12 16.85 -16.78
N HIS A 357 -40.86 17.13 -16.44
CA HIS A 357 -40.51 18.07 -15.36
C HIS A 357 -41.06 19.49 -15.63
N ASN A 358 -41.19 19.88 -16.90
CA ASN A 358 -41.76 21.15 -17.34
C ASN A 358 -43.29 21.09 -17.58
N GLY A 359 -43.96 19.99 -17.20
CA GLY A 359 -45.41 19.83 -17.34
C GLY A 359 -45.88 19.52 -18.77
N GLN A 360 -44.97 19.13 -19.66
CA GLN A 360 -45.27 18.78 -21.05
C GLN A 360 -45.37 17.26 -21.20
N TRP A 361 -46.46 16.78 -21.79
CA TRP A 361 -46.66 15.35 -22.05
C TRP A 361 -46.50 15.02 -23.54
N ASN A 362 -45.34 14.48 -23.91
CA ASN A 362 -45.01 14.14 -25.30
C ASN A 362 -44.78 12.63 -25.49
N LYS A 363 -45.88 11.86 -25.54
CA LYS A 363 -45.83 10.40 -25.73
C LYS A 363 -45.71 10.06 -27.22
N THR A 364 -44.50 9.77 -27.67
CA THR A 364 -44.23 9.35 -29.05
C THR A 364 -43.20 8.22 -29.13
N ALA A 365 -43.35 7.34 -30.12
CA ALA A 365 -42.35 6.33 -30.48
C ALA A 365 -41.40 6.81 -31.59
N GLN A 366 -41.70 7.94 -32.23
CA GLN A 366 -40.90 8.47 -33.34
C GLN A 366 -39.49 8.83 -32.85
N GLY A 367 -38.47 8.35 -33.56
CA GLY A 367 -37.06 8.56 -33.20
C GLY A 367 -36.54 7.65 -32.08
N SER A 368 -37.40 6.94 -31.35
CA SER A 368 -37.02 6.06 -30.25
C SER A 368 -36.66 4.65 -30.76
N LYS A 369 -35.49 4.13 -30.41
CA LYS A 369 -34.98 2.84 -30.91
C LYS A 369 -34.46 1.94 -29.79
N GLU A 370 -34.71 0.63 -29.89
CA GLU A 370 -33.99 -0.37 -29.09
C GLU A 370 -32.52 -0.44 -29.53
N VAL A 371 -31.62 -0.66 -28.56
CA VAL A 371 -30.20 -0.92 -28.80
C VAL A 371 -29.94 -2.30 -29.42
N ARG A 372 -30.83 -3.28 -29.15
CA ARG A 372 -30.75 -4.62 -29.72
C ARG A 372 -30.77 -4.58 -31.27
N GLY A 373 -29.87 -5.35 -31.87
CA GLY A 373 -29.66 -5.44 -33.32
C GLY A 373 -29.10 -4.15 -33.94
N LYS A 374 -28.55 -3.24 -33.13
CA LYS A 374 -27.86 -2.03 -33.61
C LYS A 374 -26.36 -2.27 -33.63
N LYS A 375 -25.68 -1.56 -34.53
CA LYS A 375 -24.24 -1.65 -34.70
C LYS A 375 -23.54 -0.61 -33.84
N ILE A 376 -22.69 -1.05 -32.92
CA ILE A 376 -21.81 -0.16 -32.16
C ILE A 376 -20.41 -0.19 -32.77
N GLY A 377 -19.87 1.00 -33.05
CA GLY A 377 -18.49 1.19 -33.48
C GLY A 377 -17.63 1.71 -32.34
N ILE A 378 -16.67 0.91 -31.91
CA ILE A 378 -15.73 1.24 -30.85
C ILE A 378 -14.42 1.74 -31.47
N VAL A 379 -14.07 3.00 -31.24
CA VAL A 379 -12.79 3.58 -31.69
C VAL A 379 -11.81 3.52 -30.53
N GLY A 380 -10.80 2.66 -30.64
CA GLY A 380 -9.88 2.30 -29.56
C GLY A 380 -10.34 1.05 -28.81
N TYR A 381 -9.65 -0.08 -29.03
CA TYR A 381 -9.98 -1.39 -28.48
C TYR A 381 -9.00 -1.82 -27.38
N GLY A 382 -8.73 -0.86 -26.47
CA GLY A 382 -8.00 -1.06 -25.22
C GLY A 382 -8.86 -1.70 -24.12
N ASN A 383 -8.53 -1.44 -22.86
CA ASN A 383 -9.22 -2.08 -21.73
C ASN A 383 -10.71 -1.70 -21.65
N ILE A 384 -11.04 -0.41 -21.83
CA ILE A 384 -12.44 0.06 -21.84
C ILE A 384 -13.18 -0.50 -23.07
N GLY A 385 -12.61 -0.39 -24.28
CA GLY A 385 -13.25 -0.87 -25.51
C GLY A 385 -13.54 -2.38 -25.49
N LYS A 386 -12.60 -3.19 -24.98
CA LYS A 386 -12.78 -4.65 -24.81
C LYS A 386 -13.90 -4.99 -23.83
N GLN A 387 -13.95 -4.31 -22.69
CA GLN A 387 -14.99 -4.58 -21.70
C GLN A 387 -16.36 -4.06 -22.16
N LEU A 388 -16.38 -2.93 -22.88
CA LEU A 388 -17.58 -2.41 -23.50
C LEU A 388 -18.16 -3.37 -24.54
N SER A 389 -17.32 -4.00 -25.37
CA SER A 389 -17.82 -4.96 -26.37
C SER A 389 -18.57 -6.12 -25.74
N VAL A 390 -18.08 -6.65 -24.62
CA VAL A 390 -18.73 -7.75 -23.90
C VAL A 390 -20.14 -7.34 -23.42
N LEU A 391 -20.30 -6.13 -22.85
CA LEU A 391 -21.61 -5.68 -22.38
C LEU A 391 -22.54 -5.29 -23.52
N ALA A 392 -22.02 -4.68 -24.58
CA ALA A 392 -22.82 -4.34 -25.76
C ALA A 392 -23.37 -5.61 -26.45
N GLU A 393 -22.55 -6.66 -26.58
CA GLU A 393 -23.00 -7.97 -27.06
C GLU A 393 -24.06 -8.60 -26.14
N ALA A 394 -23.88 -8.50 -24.82
CA ALA A 394 -24.87 -8.99 -23.86
C ALA A 394 -26.24 -8.29 -23.97
N LEU A 395 -26.26 -7.04 -24.46
CA LEU A 395 -27.48 -6.30 -24.81
C LEU A 395 -28.00 -6.58 -26.22
N GLY A 396 -27.33 -7.46 -26.97
CA GLY A 396 -27.69 -7.87 -28.32
C GLY A 396 -27.30 -6.85 -29.40
N MET A 397 -26.28 -6.02 -29.16
CA MET A 397 -25.69 -5.16 -30.20
C MET A 397 -24.68 -5.94 -31.05
N ASP A 398 -24.54 -5.56 -32.32
CA ASP A 398 -23.45 -6.05 -33.17
C ASP A 398 -22.23 -5.16 -32.95
N VAL A 399 -21.13 -5.74 -32.45
CA VAL A 399 -19.95 -4.97 -32.06
C VAL A 399 -18.88 -4.97 -33.13
N TYR A 400 -18.47 -3.77 -33.51
CA TYR A 400 -17.36 -3.52 -34.43
C TYR A 400 -16.35 -2.59 -33.76
N TYR A 401 -15.07 -2.76 -34.07
CA TYR A 401 -14.04 -1.87 -33.52
C TYR A 401 -12.98 -1.49 -34.55
N TYR A 402 -12.38 -0.33 -34.34
CA TYR A 402 -11.19 0.14 -35.04
C TYR A 402 -10.10 0.44 -34.01
N ASP A 403 -8.91 -0.09 -34.26
CA ASP A 403 -7.69 0.18 -33.49
C ASP A 403 -6.50 0.17 -34.45
N VAL A 404 -5.52 1.05 -34.21
CA VAL A 404 -4.30 1.14 -35.01
C VAL A 404 -3.41 -0.09 -34.80
N GLU A 405 -3.50 -0.72 -33.63
CA GLU A 405 -2.81 -1.97 -33.33
C GLU A 405 -3.71 -3.17 -33.61
N ASP A 406 -3.09 -4.33 -33.79
CA ASP A 406 -3.84 -5.57 -33.81
C ASP A 406 -4.17 -6.02 -32.39
N LYS A 407 -5.46 -6.10 -32.10
CA LYS A 407 -5.99 -6.48 -30.79
C LYS A 407 -6.82 -7.75 -30.96
N LEU A 408 -6.59 -8.73 -30.08
CA LEU A 408 -7.42 -9.92 -30.01
C LEU A 408 -8.86 -9.52 -29.64
N ALA A 409 -9.81 -9.86 -30.52
CA ALA A 409 -11.24 -9.65 -30.30
C ALA A 409 -11.75 -10.51 -29.13
N LEU A 410 -12.71 -9.97 -28.38
CA LEU A 410 -13.47 -10.71 -27.37
C LEU A 410 -14.89 -10.97 -27.89
N GLY A 411 -15.39 -12.19 -27.71
CA GLY A 411 -16.74 -12.55 -28.16
C GLY A 411 -16.88 -12.52 -29.68
N ASN A 412 -17.93 -11.87 -30.17
CA ASN A 412 -18.22 -11.70 -31.59
C ASN A 412 -17.75 -10.35 -32.17
N ALA A 413 -16.97 -9.59 -31.40
CA ALA A 413 -16.49 -8.28 -31.80
C ALA A 413 -15.65 -8.39 -33.08
N THR A 414 -15.99 -7.59 -34.09
CA THR A 414 -15.34 -7.65 -35.41
C THR A 414 -14.43 -6.45 -35.62
N LYS A 415 -13.16 -6.69 -35.92
CA LYS A 415 -12.22 -5.64 -36.31
C LYS A 415 -12.58 -5.08 -37.69
N ILE A 416 -12.61 -3.76 -37.80
CA ILE A 416 -12.71 -3.02 -39.05
C ILE A 416 -11.38 -2.32 -39.30
N ASN A 417 -10.83 -2.49 -40.49
CA ASN A 417 -9.47 -2.02 -40.82
C ASN A 417 -9.41 -0.52 -41.18
N SER A 418 -10.56 0.12 -41.40
CA SER A 418 -10.64 1.54 -41.73
C SER A 418 -11.62 2.26 -40.79
N LEU A 419 -11.18 3.36 -40.19
CA LEU A 419 -12.07 4.22 -39.40
C LEU A 419 -13.30 4.62 -40.21
N LYS A 420 -13.12 5.00 -41.47
CA LYS A 420 -14.22 5.37 -42.37
C LYS A 420 -15.24 4.26 -42.54
N GLU A 421 -14.82 3.02 -42.70
CA GLU A 421 -15.74 1.87 -42.82
C GLU A 421 -16.53 1.69 -41.52
N LEU A 422 -15.88 1.79 -40.36
CA LEU A 422 -16.54 1.70 -39.06
C LEU A 422 -17.62 2.79 -38.91
N LEU A 423 -17.26 4.05 -39.18
CA LEU A 423 -18.19 5.18 -39.06
C LEU A 423 -19.43 5.01 -39.97
N ASN A 424 -19.26 4.49 -41.17
CA ASN A 424 -20.35 4.29 -42.13
C ASN A 424 -21.36 3.21 -41.72
N ILE A 425 -20.96 2.22 -40.90
CA ILE A 425 -21.85 1.11 -40.51
C ILE A 425 -22.50 1.32 -39.14
N SER A 426 -21.90 2.13 -38.27
CA SER A 426 -22.29 2.25 -36.86
C SER A 426 -23.52 3.12 -36.63
N ASP A 427 -24.48 2.59 -35.88
CA ASP A 427 -25.61 3.35 -35.33
C ASP A 427 -25.17 4.22 -34.13
N VAL A 428 -24.12 3.78 -33.44
CA VAL A 428 -23.49 4.45 -32.31
C VAL A 428 -21.99 4.35 -32.46
N VAL A 429 -21.28 5.46 -32.36
CA VAL A 429 -19.82 5.50 -32.31
C VAL A 429 -19.38 5.94 -30.92
N THR A 430 -18.47 5.20 -30.30
CA THR A 430 -17.96 5.48 -28.96
C THR A 430 -16.43 5.53 -28.98
N LEU A 431 -15.86 6.54 -28.32
CA LEU A 431 -14.44 6.84 -28.37
C LEU A 431 -13.74 6.43 -27.08
N HIS A 432 -12.67 5.64 -27.19
CA HIS A 432 -11.85 5.12 -26.09
C HIS A 432 -10.36 5.14 -26.45
N ILE A 433 -9.91 6.27 -27.00
CA ILE A 433 -8.51 6.48 -27.42
C ILE A 433 -7.67 7.16 -26.34
N ASP A 434 -6.34 7.09 -26.49
CA ASP A 434 -5.37 7.58 -25.52
C ASP A 434 -5.14 9.10 -25.61
N ASP A 435 -4.31 9.63 -24.70
CA ASP A 435 -4.00 11.06 -24.56
C ASP A 435 -2.94 11.56 -25.57
N ASN A 436 -2.71 10.83 -26.66
CA ASN A 436 -1.72 11.22 -27.65
C ASN A 436 -2.12 12.54 -28.33
N SER A 437 -1.20 13.50 -28.40
CA SER A 437 -1.42 14.80 -29.04
C SER A 437 -1.83 14.71 -30.51
N THR A 438 -1.48 13.61 -31.21
CA THR A 438 -1.91 13.36 -32.59
C THR A 438 -3.42 13.13 -32.71
N ASN A 439 -4.11 12.80 -31.61
CA ASN A 439 -5.54 12.56 -31.59
C ASN A 439 -6.37 13.86 -31.45
N LYS A 440 -5.74 15.04 -31.52
CA LYS A 440 -6.45 16.32 -31.46
C LYS A 440 -7.38 16.48 -32.65
N ASN A 441 -8.66 16.70 -32.38
CA ASN A 441 -9.75 16.79 -33.36
C ASN A 441 -9.78 15.58 -34.30
N PHE A 442 -9.45 14.39 -33.78
CA PHE A 442 -9.47 13.13 -34.53
C PHE A 442 -10.86 12.81 -35.12
N ILE A 443 -11.93 13.25 -34.45
CA ILE A 443 -13.29 13.23 -34.98
C ILE A 443 -13.69 14.68 -35.29
N GLY A 444 -13.51 15.08 -36.55
CA GLY A 444 -13.87 16.39 -37.07
C GLY A 444 -15.08 16.34 -38.02
N ARG A 445 -15.24 17.39 -38.85
CA ARG A 445 -16.35 17.49 -39.82
C ARG A 445 -16.37 16.34 -40.81
N GLU A 446 -15.21 15.92 -41.31
CA GLU A 446 -15.08 14.84 -42.31
C GLU A 446 -15.51 13.49 -41.72
N GLU A 447 -15.01 13.16 -40.53
CA GLU A 447 -15.35 11.90 -39.85
C GLU A 447 -16.84 11.86 -39.50
N ILE A 448 -17.40 12.97 -38.98
CA ILE A 448 -18.83 13.06 -38.67
C ILE A 448 -19.66 12.92 -39.96
N ALA A 449 -19.22 13.46 -41.08
CA ALA A 449 -19.92 13.30 -42.36
C ALA A 449 -19.99 11.82 -42.81
N HIS A 450 -18.98 11.01 -42.47
CA HIS A 450 -18.96 9.56 -42.71
C HIS A 450 -19.82 8.74 -41.75
N MET A 451 -20.31 9.32 -40.65
CA MET A 451 -21.25 8.62 -39.78
C MET A 451 -22.61 8.43 -40.46
N LYS A 452 -23.39 7.43 -40.05
CA LYS A 452 -24.78 7.27 -40.52
C LYS A 452 -25.63 8.49 -40.15
N ASN A 453 -26.58 8.85 -41.00
CA ASN A 453 -27.56 9.88 -40.67
C ASN A 453 -28.42 9.41 -39.48
N GLY A 454 -28.48 10.23 -38.43
CA GLY A 454 -29.14 9.88 -37.18
C GLY A 454 -28.36 8.90 -36.30
N ALA A 455 -27.05 8.78 -36.49
CA ALA A 455 -26.15 8.08 -35.56
C ALA A 455 -25.99 8.86 -34.25
N HIS A 456 -25.43 8.20 -33.23
CA HIS A 456 -25.05 8.83 -31.96
C HIS A 456 -23.54 8.78 -31.76
N LEU A 457 -23.00 9.80 -31.08
CA LEU A 457 -21.58 9.87 -30.72
C LEU A 457 -21.40 9.92 -29.20
N VAL A 458 -20.53 9.09 -28.65
CA VAL A 458 -20.21 9.05 -27.22
C VAL A 458 -18.71 9.30 -27.02
N ASN A 459 -18.35 10.33 -26.25
CA ASN A 459 -16.97 10.61 -25.89
C ASN A 459 -16.80 10.71 -24.36
N LEU A 460 -16.29 9.62 -23.79
CA LEU A 460 -15.89 9.49 -22.38
C LEU A 460 -14.37 9.28 -22.25
N SER A 461 -13.60 9.65 -23.29
CA SER A 461 -12.16 9.37 -23.36
C SER A 461 -11.32 10.61 -23.09
N ARG A 462 -11.15 11.50 -24.07
CA ARG A 462 -10.36 12.72 -23.97
C ARG A 462 -11.09 13.89 -24.62
N GLY A 463 -11.01 15.05 -23.97
CA GLY A 463 -11.79 16.22 -24.36
C GLY A 463 -11.39 16.87 -25.68
N PHE A 464 -10.14 16.71 -26.12
CA PHE A 464 -9.65 17.28 -27.39
C PHE A 464 -9.87 16.38 -28.60
N VAL A 465 -10.46 15.20 -28.43
CA VAL A 465 -10.58 14.21 -29.51
C VAL A 465 -11.66 14.59 -30.52
N VAL A 466 -12.70 15.27 -30.08
CA VAL A 466 -13.83 15.69 -30.92
C VAL A 466 -13.75 17.19 -31.14
N ASP A 467 -13.89 17.61 -32.40
CA ASP A 467 -14.11 19.01 -32.72
C ASP A 467 -15.52 19.42 -32.27
N ILE A 468 -15.59 20.22 -31.19
CA ILE A 468 -16.86 20.66 -30.59
C ILE A 468 -17.69 21.50 -31.57
N GLU A 469 -17.08 22.28 -32.46
CA GLU A 469 -17.84 23.07 -33.42
C GLU A 469 -18.49 22.18 -34.47
N ALA A 470 -17.73 21.22 -35.00
CA ALA A 470 -18.26 20.23 -35.94
C ALA A 470 -19.38 19.39 -35.31
N LEU A 471 -19.26 19.05 -34.03
CA LEU A 471 -20.29 18.30 -33.30
C LEU A 471 -21.59 19.11 -33.16
N VAL A 472 -21.50 20.39 -32.79
CA VAL A 472 -22.67 21.27 -32.68
C VAL A 472 -23.41 21.36 -34.02
N GLU A 473 -22.70 21.64 -35.10
CA GLU A 473 -23.31 21.75 -36.45
C GLU A 473 -23.99 20.43 -36.87
N ALA A 474 -23.39 19.28 -36.53
CA ALA A 474 -23.96 17.98 -36.84
C ALA A 474 -25.21 17.64 -36.02
N LEU A 475 -25.27 18.10 -34.77
CA LEU A 475 -26.45 17.94 -33.91
C LEU A 475 -27.60 18.85 -34.36
N GLU A 476 -27.30 20.12 -34.66
CA GLU A 476 -28.29 21.10 -35.14
C GLU A 476 -28.87 20.73 -36.51
N SER A 477 -28.03 20.22 -37.42
CA SER A 477 -28.49 19.75 -38.74
C SER A 477 -29.23 18.41 -38.70
N GLY A 478 -29.23 17.70 -37.57
CA GLY A 478 -29.80 16.36 -37.44
C GLY A 478 -28.96 15.27 -38.12
N LYS A 479 -27.73 15.58 -38.56
CA LYS A 479 -26.77 14.57 -39.02
C LYS A 479 -26.53 13.53 -37.92
N LEU A 480 -26.36 13.98 -36.68
CA LEU A 480 -26.34 13.15 -35.49
C LEU A 480 -27.67 13.30 -34.74
N ALA A 481 -28.24 12.17 -34.30
CA ALA A 481 -29.47 12.18 -33.52
C ALA A 481 -29.24 12.60 -32.06
N GLY A 482 -28.01 12.43 -31.54
CA GLY A 482 -27.61 12.91 -30.22
C GLY A 482 -26.17 12.55 -29.89
N ALA A 483 -25.67 13.09 -28.78
CA ALA A 483 -24.32 12.81 -28.29
C ALA A 483 -24.22 12.77 -26.76
N ALA A 484 -23.27 12.01 -26.23
CA ALA A 484 -22.90 12.07 -24.82
C ALA A 484 -21.43 12.47 -24.68
N VAL A 485 -21.16 13.47 -23.83
CA VAL A 485 -19.83 14.06 -23.65
C VAL A 485 -19.56 14.24 -22.16
N ASP A 486 -18.52 13.56 -21.67
CA ASP A 486 -18.06 13.68 -20.28
C ASP A 486 -16.77 14.50 -20.14
N VAL A 487 -16.03 14.66 -21.24
CA VAL A 487 -14.70 15.29 -21.27
C VAL A 487 -14.67 16.43 -22.28
N TYR A 488 -13.95 17.51 -21.96
CA TYR A 488 -13.99 18.76 -22.72
C TYR A 488 -12.59 19.28 -23.04
N PRO A 489 -12.39 20.04 -24.14
CA PRO A 489 -11.08 20.60 -24.48
C PRO A 489 -10.49 21.46 -23.35
N GLU A 490 -11.35 22.19 -22.64
CA GLU A 490 -11.02 22.98 -21.46
C GLU A 490 -11.95 22.61 -20.32
N GLU A 491 -11.40 22.28 -19.15
CA GLU A 491 -12.15 21.85 -17.97
C GLU A 491 -11.79 22.72 -16.76
N PRO A 492 -12.77 22.99 -15.87
CA PRO A 492 -12.53 23.81 -14.69
C PRO A 492 -11.68 23.06 -13.67
N ARG A 493 -10.76 23.76 -13.00
CA ARG A 493 -9.89 23.17 -11.95
C ARG A 493 -10.64 22.77 -10.67
N LYS A 494 -11.86 23.25 -10.50
CA LYS A 494 -12.73 23.00 -9.34
C LYS A 494 -14.19 23.10 -9.76
N ASN A 495 -15.08 22.53 -8.94
CA ASN A 495 -16.51 22.71 -9.11
C ASN A 495 -16.88 24.20 -9.15
N GLY A 496 -17.75 24.57 -10.07
CA GLY A 496 -18.15 25.94 -10.32
C GLY A 496 -18.76 26.11 -11.70
N ASP A 497 -18.78 27.35 -12.18
CA ASP A 497 -19.33 27.67 -13.49
C ASP A 497 -18.55 27.00 -14.62
N PHE A 498 -19.29 26.47 -15.59
CA PHE A 498 -18.75 25.82 -16.77
C PHE A 498 -19.59 26.19 -18.00
N TYR A 499 -18.92 26.36 -19.14
CA TYR A 499 -19.54 26.66 -20.42
C TYR A 499 -18.98 25.78 -21.53
N THR A 500 -19.87 25.28 -22.37
CA THR A 500 -19.57 24.58 -23.61
C THR A 500 -20.60 24.98 -24.66
N LYS A 501 -20.24 24.99 -25.95
CA LYS A 501 -21.17 25.26 -27.05
C LYS A 501 -22.29 24.22 -27.16
N LEU A 502 -22.10 23.04 -26.56
CA LEU A 502 -23.12 21.99 -26.50
C LEU A 502 -24.26 22.29 -25.51
N LYS A 503 -24.08 23.28 -24.63
CA LYS A 503 -25.05 23.63 -23.60
C LYS A 503 -26.35 24.10 -24.24
N GLY A 504 -27.47 23.47 -23.84
CA GLY A 504 -28.82 23.83 -24.28
C GLY A 504 -29.34 23.05 -25.47
N LEU A 505 -28.54 22.14 -26.04
CA LEU A 505 -29.02 21.19 -27.05
C LEU A 505 -29.78 20.04 -26.39
N ASP A 506 -31.04 19.84 -26.77
CA ASP A 506 -31.95 18.86 -26.15
C ASP A 506 -31.52 17.38 -26.31
N ASN A 507 -30.71 17.10 -27.33
CA ASN A 507 -30.25 15.76 -27.70
C ASN A 507 -28.81 15.47 -27.24
N VAL A 508 -28.33 16.18 -26.23
CA VAL A 508 -26.98 16.00 -25.68
C VAL A 508 -27.02 15.66 -24.20
N ILE A 509 -26.26 14.64 -23.79
CA ILE A 509 -25.97 14.34 -22.39
C ILE A 509 -24.59 14.94 -22.07
N LEU A 510 -24.55 15.81 -21.07
CA LEU A 510 -23.33 16.47 -20.60
C LEU A 510 -23.04 16.03 -19.17
N THR A 511 -21.90 15.40 -18.97
CA THR A 511 -21.42 14.93 -17.66
C THR A 511 -20.10 15.62 -17.31
N PRO A 512 -19.80 15.93 -16.03
CA PRO A 512 -18.65 16.76 -15.66
C PRO A 512 -17.39 15.93 -15.34
N HIS A 513 -16.88 15.16 -16.31
CA HIS A 513 -15.72 14.29 -16.18
C HIS A 513 -15.82 13.29 -15.03
N VAL A 514 -16.95 12.59 -14.97
CA VAL A 514 -17.32 11.64 -13.93
C VAL A 514 -17.31 10.19 -14.38
N GLY A 515 -16.92 9.88 -15.62
CA GLY A 515 -16.92 8.51 -16.13
C GLY A 515 -16.14 7.51 -15.26
N GLY A 516 -15.09 7.95 -14.59
CA GLY A 516 -14.34 7.13 -13.62
C GLY A 516 -14.59 7.42 -12.14
N SER A 517 -15.56 8.28 -11.82
CA SER A 517 -15.77 8.83 -10.49
C SER A 517 -16.83 8.05 -9.71
N THR A 518 -16.54 6.78 -9.38
CA THR A 518 -17.40 5.93 -8.52
C THR A 518 -16.68 5.52 -7.24
N GLU A 519 -17.43 5.12 -6.21
CA GLU A 519 -16.87 4.64 -4.94
C GLU A 519 -16.04 3.38 -5.13
N GLU A 520 -16.51 2.46 -5.98
CA GLU A 520 -15.80 1.24 -6.35
C GLU A 520 -14.47 1.55 -7.04
N ALA A 521 -14.46 2.50 -7.99
CA ALA A 521 -13.22 2.92 -8.64
C ALA A 521 -12.23 3.53 -7.63
N GLN A 522 -12.71 4.33 -6.66
CA GLN A 522 -11.82 4.85 -5.60
C GLN A 522 -11.25 3.71 -4.73
N ARG A 523 -12.04 2.68 -4.44
CA ARG A 523 -11.56 1.49 -3.72
C ARG A 523 -10.54 0.70 -4.54
N ASP A 524 -10.78 0.49 -5.83
CA ASP A 524 -9.86 -0.22 -6.72
C ASP A 524 -8.54 0.55 -6.89
N ILE A 525 -8.57 1.88 -6.92
CA ILE A 525 -7.37 2.73 -6.87
C ILE A 525 -6.61 2.50 -5.54
N ALA A 526 -7.34 2.43 -4.44
CA ALA A 526 -6.78 2.22 -3.10
C ALA A 526 -6.22 0.81 -2.86
N ASP A 527 -6.63 -0.18 -3.66
CA ASP A 527 -5.99 -1.49 -3.73
C ASP A 527 -4.74 -1.45 -4.63
N PHE A 528 -4.88 -0.91 -5.85
CA PHE A 528 -3.87 -0.97 -6.88
C PHE A 528 -2.62 -0.14 -6.56
N VAL A 529 -2.77 1.16 -6.27
CA VAL A 529 -1.64 2.08 -6.15
C VAL A 529 -0.72 1.72 -4.97
N PRO A 530 -1.23 1.41 -3.76
CA PRO A 530 -0.39 0.92 -2.66
C PRO A 530 0.40 -0.34 -3.01
N SER A 531 -0.19 -1.26 -3.79
CA SER A 531 0.52 -2.46 -4.25
C SER A 531 1.76 -2.12 -5.08
N LYS A 532 1.71 -1.06 -5.91
CA LYS A 532 2.84 -0.59 -6.72
C LYS A 532 3.89 0.10 -5.87
N ILE A 533 3.47 0.94 -4.93
CA ILE A 533 4.36 1.56 -3.94
C ILE A 533 5.13 0.48 -3.19
N MET A 534 4.42 -0.50 -2.61
CA MET A 534 5.04 -1.63 -1.89
C MET A 534 5.97 -2.44 -2.78
N ALA A 535 5.55 -2.76 -4.01
CA ALA A 535 6.38 -3.53 -4.93
C ALA A 535 7.71 -2.82 -5.23
N TYR A 536 7.70 -1.51 -5.46
CA TYR A 536 8.93 -0.75 -5.68
C TYR A 536 9.77 -0.60 -4.41
N ILE A 537 9.16 -0.19 -3.30
CA ILE A 537 9.88 0.07 -2.05
C ILE A 537 10.52 -1.21 -1.49
N ASN A 538 9.80 -2.33 -1.54
CA ASN A 538 10.20 -3.59 -0.92
C ASN A 538 11.01 -4.50 -1.85
N SER A 539 10.89 -4.36 -3.18
CA SER A 539 11.54 -5.29 -4.12
C SER A 539 12.24 -4.63 -5.31
N GLY A 540 12.09 -3.31 -5.48
CA GLY A 540 12.64 -2.56 -6.61
C GLY A 540 11.82 -2.69 -7.90
N ASN A 541 10.66 -3.34 -7.87
CA ASN A 541 9.84 -3.54 -9.06
C ASN A 541 9.27 -2.21 -9.57
N THR A 542 9.45 -1.92 -10.85
CA THR A 542 8.97 -0.70 -11.52
C THR A 542 7.92 -0.98 -12.59
N VAL A 543 7.34 -2.18 -12.61
CA VAL A 543 6.19 -2.50 -13.48
C VAL A 543 5.02 -1.55 -13.17
N ASP A 544 4.43 -1.00 -14.24
CA ASP A 544 3.41 0.04 -14.26
C ASP A 544 3.89 1.44 -13.82
N ALA A 545 5.21 1.66 -13.74
CA ALA A 545 5.73 3.02 -13.60
C ALA A 545 5.54 3.78 -14.92
N VAL A 546 4.98 4.99 -14.84
CA VAL A 546 4.66 5.80 -16.04
C VAL A 546 5.84 6.62 -16.55
N ASN A 547 6.90 6.77 -15.75
CA ASN A 547 8.06 7.61 -16.06
C ASN A 547 9.40 6.86 -15.97
N PHE A 548 9.39 5.53 -15.87
CA PHE A 548 10.59 4.77 -15.51
C PHE A 548 10.70 3.47 -16.33
N PRO A 549 11.92 2.95 -16.59
CA PRO A 549 12.08 1.63 -17.18
C PRO A 549 11.35 0.56 -16.36
N ASN A 550 10.49 -0.21 -17.01
CA ASN A 550 9.60 -1.18 -16.36
C ASN A 550 10.29 -2.55 -16.24
N ILE A 551 10.77 -2.89 -15.04
CA ILE A 551 11.44 -4.18 -14.79
C ILE A 551 10.99 -4.83 -13.50
N ARG A 552 11.07 -6.17 -13.50
CA ARG A 552 10.79 -7.03 -12.35
C ARG A 552 11.83 -8.14 -12.28
N LEU A 553 12.59 -8.19 -11.19
CA LEU A 553 13.44 -9.33 -10.86
C LEU A 553 12.75 -10.18 -9.78
N PRO A 554 12.44 -11.46 -10.04
CA PRO A 554 11.93 -12.38 -9.03
C PRO A 554 12.80 -12.39 -7.77
N LYS A 555 12.21 -12.64 -6.60
CA LYS A 555 12.98 -12.70 -5.34
C LYS A 555 13.82 -13.98 -5.31
N HIS A 556 15.12 -13.86 -5.06
CA HIS A 556 15.99 -14.99 -4.75
C HIS A 556 16.10 -15.21 -3.24
N LYS A 557 16.33 -16.45 -2.83
CA LYS A 557 16.67 -16.80 -1.44
C LYS A 557 18.16 -16.55 -1.21
N ASP A 558 18.53 -16.24 0.02
CA ASP A 558 19.92 -16.10 0.48
C ASP A 558 20.75 -15.16 -0.42
N ALA A 559 20.13 -14.03 -0.78
CA ALA A 559 20.71 -13.01 -1.64
C ALA A 559 20.44 -11.62 -1.06
N HIS A 560 21.31 -10.67 -1.38
CA HIS A 560 21.09 -9.26 -1.11
C HIS A 560 20.73 -8.52 -2.39
N ARG A 561 19.83 -7.54 -2.30
CA ARG A 561 19.31 -6.83 -3.47
C ARG A 561 19.77 -5.38 -3.53
N PHE A 562 20.47 -5.05 -4.61
CA PHE A 562 20.90 -3.71 -4.96
C PHE A 562 20.04 -3.12 -6.07
N LEU A 563 19.60 -1.88 -5.87
CA LEU A 563 18.90 -1.08 -6.84
C LEU A 563 19.81 0.05 -7.28
N HIS A 564 20.10 0.15 -8.58
CA HIS A 564 20.98 1.16 -9.13
C HIS A 564 20.29 1.92 -10.25
N ILE A 565 20.00 3.19 -9.99
CA ILE A 565 19.49 4.14 -10.98
C ILE A 565 20.65 5.00 -11.44
N HIS A 566 20.83 5.10 -12.75
CA HIS A 566 21.95 5.83 -13.34
C HIS A 566 21.53 6.55 -14.62
N LYS A 567 22.31 7.53 -15.04
CA LYS A 567 22.21 8.12 -16.38
C LYS A 567 22.49 7.05 -17.42
N ASN A 568 21.79 7.08 -18.55
CA ASN A 568 22.04 6.13 -19.63
C ASN A 568 23.32 6.53 -20.41
N VAL A 569 24.49 6.17 -19.87
CA VAL A 569 25.80 6.49 -20.45
C VAL A 569 26.65 5.22 -20.65
N PRO A 570 27.45 5.12 -21.72
CA PRO A 570 28.29 3.95 -21.97
C PRO A 570 29.24 3.61 -20.82
N GLY A 571 29.42 2.32 -20.56
CA GLY A 571 30.38 1.81 -19.57
C GLY A 571 29.90 1.80 -18.12
N VAL A 572 28.72 2.34 -17.80
CA VAL A 572 28.17 2.34 -16.43
C VAL A 572 28.03 0.93 -15.86
N MET A 573 27.48 -0.02 -16.62
CA MET A 573 27.36 -1.43 -16.19
C MET A 573 28.71 -2.09 -15.96
N ALA A 574 29.72 -1.77 -16.79
CA ALA A 574 31.07 -2.28 -16.59
C ALA A 574 31.68 -1.73 -15.29
N LYS A 575 31.44 -0.46 -14.96
CA LYS A 575 31.87 0.16 -13.69
C LYS A 575 31.17 -0.49 -12.49
N ILE A 576 29.85 -0.70 -12.55
CA ILE A 576 29.08 -1.40 -11.50
C ILE A 576 29.64 -2.81 -11.29
N ASN A 577 29.75 -3.60 -12.35
CA ASN A 577 30.23 -4.98 -12.26
C ASN A 577 31.69 -5.06 -11.80
N LYS A 578 32.53 -4.07 -12.13
CA LYS A 578 33.91 -3.98 -11.63
C LYS A 578 33.94 -3.74 -10.12
N VAL A 579 33.02 -2.94 -9.56
CA VAL A 579 32.89 -2.78 -8.11
C VAL A 579 32.47 -4.11 -7.48
N LEU A 580 31.45 -4.78 -8.02
CA LEU A 580 31.02 -6.09 -7.49
C LEU A 580 32.14 -7.14 -7.53
N ALA A 581 32.90 -7.18 -8.63
CA ALA A 581 34.06 -8.07 -8.78
C ALA A 581 35.19 -7.74 -7.81
N LYS A 582 35.47 -6.45 -7.54
CA LYS A 582 36.47 -6.00 -6.55
C LYS A 582 36.19 -6.58 -5.16
N PHE A 583 34.92 -6.73 -4.80
CA PHE A 583 34.48 -7.28 -3.50
C PHE A 583 34.08 -8.77 -3.56
N GLU A 584 34.39 -9.46 -4.66
CA GLU A 584 34.13 -10.90 -4.84
C GLU A 584 32.67 -11.32 -4.60
N LEU A 585 31.74 -10.44 -5.01
CA LEU A 585 30.29 -10.66 -4.95
C LEU A 585 29.82 -11.35 -6.23
N ASN A 586 29.29 -12.58 -6.13
CA ASN A 586 28.71 -13.25 -7.30
C ASN A 586 27.28 -12.73 -7.51
N ILE A 587 26.97 -12.41 -8.76
CA ILE A 587 25.64 -12.00 -9.19
C ILE A 587 24.78 -13.26 -9.37
N THR A 588 23.66 -13.35 -8.65
CA THR A 588 22.69 -14.45 -8.76
C THR A 588 21.52 -14.09 -9.68
N GLY A 589 21.24 -12.80 -9.83
CA GLY A 589 20.28 -12.29 -10.79
C GLY A 589 20.56 -10.83 -11.11
N GLN A 590 20.40 -10.43 -12.36
CA GLN A 590 20.54 -9.03 -12.75
C GLN A 590 19.59 -8.73 -13.91
N TYR A 591 18.83 -7.65 -13.78
CA TYR A 591 17.96 -7.15 -14.86
C TYR A 591 18.14 -5.64 -14.98
N LEU A 592 18.67 -5.21 -16.13
CA LEU A 592 18.75 -3.83 -16.57
C LEU A 592 17.66 -3.54 -17.61
N SER A 593 17.03 -2.37 -17.50
CA SER A 593 16.34 -1.72 -18.62
C SER A 593 16.66 -0.23 -18.65
N THR A 594 16.54 0.37 -19.82
CA THR A 594 16.96 1.75 -20.07
C THR A 594 15.92 2.48 -20.92
N ASP A 595 15.79 3.78 -20.71
CA ASP A 595 15.22 4.71 -21.68
C ASP A 595 16.31 5.69 -22.17
N GLU A 596 15.91 6.76 -22.89
CA GLU A 596 16.86 7.73 -23.43
C GLU A 596 17.71 8.45 -22.36
N LYS A 597 17.20 8.62 -21.14
CA LYS A 597 17.84 9.42 -20.08
C LYS A 597 18.40 8.58 -18.95
N VAL A 598 17.69 7.53 -18.54
CA VAL A 598 18.02 6.75 -17.34
C VAL A 598 18.09 5.25 -17.63
N GLY A 599 19.01 4.60 -16.94
CA GLY A 599 19.05 3.15 -16.78
C GLY A 599 18.72 2.76 -15.36
N TYR A 600 18.04 1.64 -15.23
CA TYR A 600 17.70 1.06 -13.95
C TYR A 600 18.04 -0.42 -13.94
N VAL A 601 18.92 -0.80 -13.01
CA VAL A 601 19.33 -2.19 -12.82
C VAL A 601 19.02 -2.66 -11.40
N ILE A 602 18.39 -3.83 -11.32
CA ILE A 602 18.24 -4.60 -10.08
C ILE A 602 19.29 -5.71 -10.13
N THR A 603 20.11 -5.82 -9.08
CA THR A 603 21.14 -6.87 -8.96
C THR A 603 20.99 -7.59 -7.63
N ASP A 604 20.88 -8.92 -7.69
CA ASP A 604 20.96 -9.79 -6.53
C ASP A 604 22.37 -10.39 -6.44
N VAL A 605 22.94 -10.40 -5.24
CA VAL A 605 24.27 -10.95 -4.94
C VAL A 605 24.22 -12.00 -3.83
N ASN A 606 25.14 -12.96 -3.84
CA ASN A 606 25.10 -14.16 -2.97
C ASN A 606 25.81 -14.06 -1.62
N LYS A 607 26.39 -12.91 -1.27
CA LYS A 607 27.22 -12.72 -0.07
C LYS A 607 26.90 -11.40 0.61
N GLU A 608 27.11 -11.37 1.92
CA GLU A 608 27.08 -10.13 2.69
C GLU A 608 27.97 -9.04 2.09
N TYR A 609 27.53 -7.80 2.21
CA TYR A 609 28.23 -6.62 1.73
C TYR A 609 28.59 -5.71 2.90
N ASN A 610 29.62 -4.89 2.72
CA ASN A 610 30.04 -3.91 3.72
C ASN A 610 29.74 -2.47 3.27
N GLN A 611 30.03 -1.50 4.13
CA GLN A 611 29.82 -0.07 3.82
C GLN A 611 30.69 0.43 2.65
N GLU A 612 31.84 -0.20 2.39
CA GLU A 612 32.70 0.17 1.27
C GLU A 612 32.05 -0.19 -0.07
N VAL A 613 31.41 -1.36 -0.19
CA VAL A 613 30.63 -1.75 -1.38
C VAL A 613 29.56 -0.70 -1.69
N ILE A 614 28.80 -0.28 -0.67
CA ILE A 614 27.76 0.76 -0.83
C ILE A 614 28.37 2.09 -1.27
N SER A 615 29.49 2.49 -0.66
CA SER A 615 30.19 3.74 -0.98
C SER A 615 30.69 3.76 -2.42
N ASP A 616 31.31 2.66 -2.87
CA ASP A 616 31.86 2.53 -4.22
C ASP A 616 30.76 2.48 -5.27
N LEU A 617 29.65 1.76 -5.02
CA LEU A 617 28.50 1.73 -5.91
C LEU A 617 27.83 3.12 -6.04
N LYS A 618 27.68 3.86 -4.93
CA LYS A 618 27.18 5.25 -4.97
C LYS A 618 28.07 6.20 -5.77
N LYS A 619 29.38 5.95 -5.80
CA LYS A 619 30.37 6.78 -6.49
C LYS A 619 30.56 6.42 -7.96
N VAL A 620 29.93 5.36 -8.47
CA VAL A 620 29.99 5.01 -9.89
C VAL A 620 29.53 6.23 -10.71
N GLU A 621 30.38 6.69 -11.61
CA GLU A 621 30.08 7.83 -12.47
C GLU A 621 28.79 7.60 -13.26
N GLY A 622 27.88 8.58 -13.21
CA GLY A 622 26.55 8.48 -13.80
C GLY A 622 25.47 7.99 -12.83
N THR A 623 25.81 7.55 -11.61
CA THR A 623 24.82 7.17 -10.60
C THR A 623 23.91 8.35 -10.24
N ILE A 624 22.60 8.11 -10.32
CA ILE A 624 21.56 9.03 -9.85
C ILE A 624 21.16 8.65 -8.42
N ARG A 625 20.93 7.35 -8.18
CA ARG A 625 20.51 6.83 -6.88
C ARG A 625 20.88 5.36 -6.72
N PHE A 626 21.29 4.99 -5.51
CA PHE A 626 21.62 3.63 -5.14
C PHE A 626 20.93 3.26 -3.82
N ARG A 627 20.33 2.07 -3.76
CA ARG A 627 19.68 1.52 -2.56
C ARG A 627 20.02 0.05 -2.40
N VAL A 628 20.11 -0.39 -1.15
CA VAL A 628 20.06 -1.81 -0.79
C VAL A 628 18.70 -2.08 -0.17
N LEU A 629 18.09 -3.24 -0.43
CA LEU A 629 16.77 -3.58 0.09
C LEU A 629 16.80 -4.57 1.25
N TYR A 630 17.43 -5.71 1.04
CA TYR A 630 17.62 -6.81 1.99
C TYR A 630 18.99 -7.41 1.74
#